data_AF-A0A667XPV6-F1
#
_entry.id   AF-A0A667XPV6-F1
#
_cell.length_a   1.000
_cell.length_b   1.000
_cell.length_c   1.000
_cell.angle_alpha   90.00
_cell.angle_beta   90.00
_cell.angle_gamma   90.00
#
_symmetry.space_group_name_H-M   'P 1'
#
loop_
_entity.id
_entity.type
_entity.pdbx_description
1 polymer ?
#
loop_
_entity_poly.entity_id
_entity_poly.type
_entity_poly.pdbx_seq_one_letter_code
_entity_poly.pdbx_strand_id
1 'polypeptide(L)'
;MSRVAGLLRRVFGVAREHVGTDHLGNKYYIIPEQKTWTGRVVRAKRMVVAANPTEYQYMEGSIPLEWDAWIRGRRKEPPSIEELLKNERYREEIKVKAKDVEEKDTAVRAKEYAEGLVATPSQTVAKGHAAATSFGKPQISEEPTSTANTFQPGSWMPNKK
;
A
#
# COMPACT_ATOMS: atom_id res chain seq x y z
N MET A 1 -8.49 -42.68 13.05
CA MET A 1 -8.76 -41.35 12.48
C MET A 1 -8.26 -41.28 11.04
N SER A 2 -8.97 -41.40 9.91
CA SER A 2 -10.25 -41.97 9.52
C SER A 2 -9.98 -42.55 8.11
N ARG A 3 -10.02 -43.89 7.94
CA ARG A 3 -9.64 -44.58 6.67
C ARG A 3 -10.52 -44.18 5.48
N VAL A 4 -11.74 -43.75 5.77
CA VAL A 4 -12.75 -43.32 4.78
C VAL A 4 -12.35 -42.00 4.11
N ALA A 5 -11.76 -41.06 4.87
CA ALA A 5 -11.27 -39.80 4.32
C ALA A 5 -10.06 -40.00 3.38
N GLY A 6 -9.28 -41.07 3.57
CA GLY A 6 -8.18 -41.43 2.67
C GLY A 6 -8.66 -42.00 1.33
N LEU A 7 -9.78 -42.74 1.34
CA LEU A 7 -10.41 -43.23 0.12
C LEU A 7 -11.00 -42.10 -0.71
N LEU A 8 -11.76 -41.18 -0.09
CA LEU A 8 -12.35 -40.03 -0.79
C LEU A 8 -11.29 -39.09 -1.41
N ARG A 9 -10.14 -38.91 -0.75
CA ARG A 9 -8.95 -38.21 -1.30
C ARG A 9 -8.45 -38.81 -2.61
N ARG A 10 -8.54 -40.13 -2.74
CA ARG A 10 -8.00 -40.88 -3.88
C ARG A 10 -8.94 -40.87 -5.09
N VAL A 11 -10.25 -40.78 -4.86
CA VAL A 11 -11.28 -40.82 -5.92
C VAL A 11 -11.82 -39.45 -6.36
N PHE A 12 -11.99 -38.48 -5.45
CA PHE A 12 -12.74 -37.24 -5.77
C PHE A 12 -11.91 -35.95 -5.80
N GLY A 13 -10.60 -36.05 -5.63
CA GLY A 13 -9.69 -34.91 -5.81
C GLY A 13 -9.18 -34.31 -4.51
N VAL A 14 -8.39 -33.27 -4.71
CA VAL A 14 -7.46 -32.66 -3.76
C VAL A 14 -8.12 -32.39 -2.41
N ALA A 15 -7.80 -33.20 -1.38
CA ALA A 15 -8.20 -32.85 -0.01
C ALA A 15 -7.59 -31.52 0.39
N ARG A 16 -8.42 -30.70 1.03
CA ARG A 16 -8.05 -29.42 1.62
C ARG A 16 -8.34 -29.52 3.11
N GLU A 17 -7.37 -29.15 3.93
CA GLU A 17 -7.49 -29.11 5.38
C GLU A 17 -7.72 -27.66 5.80
N HIS A 18 -8.81 -27.40 6.52
CA HIS A 18 -9.13 -26.07 7.01
C HIS A 18 -8.19 -25.69 8.15
N VAL A 19 -7.53 -24.55 8.04
CA VAL A 19 -6.55 -24.07 9.03
C VAL A 19 -7.16 -23.02 9.94
N GLY A 20 -7.88 -22.07 9.35
CA GLY A 20 -8.46 -20.98 10.11
C GLY A 20 -9.23 -19.99 9.26
N THR A 21 -9.83 -19.05 9.96
CA THR A 21 -10.61 -17.96 9.40
C THR A 21 -10.09 -16.63 9.90
N ASP A 22 -10.12 -15.64 9.04
CA ASP A 22 -9.72 -14.27 9.37
C ASP A 22 -10.93 -13.42 9.81
N HIS A 23 -10.66 -12.24 10.39
CA HIS A 23 -11.66 -11.24 10.77
C HIS A 23 -12.54 -10.78 9.60
N LEU A 24 -12.00 -10.80 8.37
CA LEU A 24 -12.74 -10.51 7.13
C LEU A 24 -13.61 -11.69 6.65
N GLY A 25 -13.60 -12.82 7.34
CA GLY A 25 -14.34 -14.03 6.98
C GLY A 25 -13.66 -14.89 5.90
N ASN A 26 -12.44 -14.53 5.48
CA ASN A 26 -11.65 -15.33 4.55
C ASN A 26 -11.27 -16.67 5.18
N LYS A 27 -11.35 -17.76 4.41
CA LYS A 27 -11.06 -19.11 4.89
C LYS A 27 -9.75 -19.62 4.28
N TYR A 28 -8.88 -20.14 5.13
CA TYR A 28 -7.55 -20.61 4.74
C TYR A 28 -7.47 -22.12 4.82
N TYR A 29 -6.83 -22.71 3.81
CA TYR A 29 -6.67 -24.16 3.71
C TYR A 29 -5.25 -24.56 3.33
N ILE A 30 -4.82 -25.72 3.85
CA ILE A 30 -3.62 -26.44 3.39
C ILE A 30 -4.06 -27.58 2.50
N ILE A 31 -3.44 -27.67 1.33
CA ILE A 31 -3.47 -28.85 0.49
C ILE A 31 -2.21 -29.66 0.83
N PRO A 32 -2.32 -30.83 1.47
CA PRO A 32 -1.17 -31.70 1.70
C PRO A 32 -0.69 -32.31 0.38
N GLU A 33 0.57 -32.75 0.38
CA GLU A 33 1.14 -33.47 -0.76
C GLU A 33 0.35 -34.76 -1.00
N GLN A 34 -0.14 -34.94 -2.24
CA GLN A 34 -0.92 -36.12 -2.58
C GLN A 34 -0.66 -36.57 -4.02
N LYS A 35 -0.75 -37.88 -4.22
CA LYS A 35 -0.66 -38.49 -5.56
C LYS A 35 -2.07 -38.60 -6.13
N THR A 36 -2.28 -37.94 -7.25
CA THR A 36 -3.51 -38.10 -8.04
C THR A 36 -3.61 -39.52 -8.58
N TRP A 37 -4.81 -39.95 -8.94
CA TRP A 37 -5.03 -41.23 -9.63
C TRP A 37 -4.16 -41.38 -10.89
N THR A 38 -3.93 -40.27 -11.61
CA THR A 38 -3.05 -40.18 -12.78
C THR A 38 -1.54 -40.22 -12.48
N GLY A 39 -1.14 -40.47 -11.23
CA GLY A 39 0.27 -40.55 -10.82
C GLY A 39 0.99 -39.20 -10.68
N ARG A 40 0.35 -38.07 -11.02
CA ARG A 40 0.92 -36.74 -10.79
C ARG A 40 0.96 -36.44 -9.29
N VAL A 41 2.13 -36.02 -8.82
CA VAL A 41 2.36 -35.55 -7.46
C VAL A 41 1.94 -34.09 -7.36
N VAL A 42 0.90 -33.81 -6.58
CA VAL A 42 0.49 -32.44 -6.24
C VAL A 42 1.29 -32.02 -5.02
N ARG A 43 2.15 -31.00 -5.18
CA ARG A 43 2.92 -30.43 -4.07
C ARG A 43 2.01 -29.79 -3.05
N ALA A 44 2.47 -29.73 -1.80
CA ALA A 44 1.75 -29.02 -0.76
C ALA A 44 1.57 -27.54 -1.14
N LYS A 45 0.34 -27.04 -1.05
CA LYS A 45 0.01 -25.65 -1.39
C LYS A 45 -0.90 -25.05 -0.33
N ARG A 46 -0.71 -23.77 -0.04
CA ARG A 46 -1.59 -22.97 0.80
C ARG A 46 -2.54 -22.21 -0.09
N MET A 47 -3.82 -22.16 0.29
CA MET A 47 -4.84 -21.50 -0.49
C MET A 47 -5.81 -20.72 0.39
N VAL A 48 -6.37 -19.67 -0.21
CA VAL A 48 -7.41 -18.83 0.39
C VAL A 48 -8.69 -18.97 -0.40
N VAL A 49 -9.81 -19.00 0.30
CA VAL A 49 -11.14 -18.83 -0.27
C VAL A 49 -11.66 -17.52 0.32
N ALA A 50 -11.85 -16.53 -0.55
CA ALA A 50 -12.37 -15.23 -0.15
C ALA A 50 -13.80 -15.37 0.39
N ALA A 51 -14.14 -14.55 1.39
CA ALA A 51 -15.52 -14.48 1.89
C ALA A 51 -16.50 -13.97 0.82
N ASN A 52 -16.03 -13.00 0.01
CA ASN A 52 -16.80 -12.44 -1.09
C ASN A 52 -16.58 -13.29 -2.35
N PRO A 53 -17.64 -13.89 -2.93
CA PRO A 53 -17.50 -14.79 -4.06
C PRO A 53 -17.22 -14.06 -5.39
N THR A 54 -17.45 -12.76 -5.44
CA THR A 54 -17.31 -11.94 -6.66
C THR A 54 -15.86 -11.47 -6.83
N GLU A 55 -15.18 -12.00 -7.84
CA GLU A 55 -13.77 -11.69 -8.16
C GLU A 55 -13.52 -10.20 -8.39
N TYR A 56 -14.48 -9.49 -8.99
CA TYR A 56 -14.37 -8.05 -9.28
C TYR A 56 -14.42 -7.16 -8.03
N GLN A 57 -14.80 -7.69 -6.86
CA GLN A 57 -14.79 -6.95 -5.59
C GLN A 57 -13.50 -7.18 -4.79
N TYR A 58 -12.51 -7.85 -5.39
CA TYR A 58 -11.20 -7.99 -4.78
C TYR A 58 -10.51 -6.62 -4.72
N MET A 59 -10.34 -6.10 -3.51
CA MET A 59 -9.54 -4.91 -3.25
C MET A 59 -8.15 -5.33 -2.79
N GLU A 60 -7.11 -4.62 -3.26
CA GLU A 60 -5.76 -4.78 -2.74
C GLU A 60 -5.76 -4.52 -1.23
N GLY A 61 -5.41 -5.53 -0.44
CA GLY A 61 -5.52 -5.49 1.02
C GLY A 61 -6.70 -6.29 1.62
N SER A 62 -7.49 -7.01 0.80
CA SER A 62 -8.55 -7.89 1.31
C SER A 62 -8.04 -9.11 2.08
N ILE A 63 -6.73 -9.35 2.09
CA ILE A 63 -6.05 -10.42 2.83
C ILE A 63 -5.12 -9.74 3.84
N PRO A 64 -5.20 -10.08 5.14
CA PRO A 64 -4.26 -9.57 6.12
C PRO A 64 -2.82 -9.99 5.80
N LEU A 65 -1.89 -9.12 6.14
CA LEU A 65 -0.46 -9.30 5.84
C LEU A 65 0.12 -10.60 6.43
N GLU A 66 -0.37 -10.97 7.61
CA GLU A 66 0.05 -12.13 8.38
C GLU A 66 -0.33 -13.43 7.67
N TRP A 67 -1.57 -13.48 7.18
CA TRP A 67 -2.08 -14.57 6.36
C TRP A 67 -1.43 -14.62 4.97
N ASP A 68 -1.17 -13.46 4.37
CA ASP A 68 -0.46 -13.35 3.11
C ASP A 68 1.00 -13.87 3.23
N ALA A 69 1.70 -13.51 4.31
CA ALA A 69 3.04 -14.03 4.61
C ALA A 69 3.02 -15.55 4.82
N TRP A 70 1.97 -16.09 5.44
CA TRP A 70 1.79 -17.53 5.56
C TRP A 70 1.50 -18.19 4.21
N ILE A 71 0.59 -17.69 3.37
CA ILE A 71 0.32 -18.26 2.05
C ILE A 71 1.59 -18.31 1.19
N ARG A 72 2.39 -17.24 1.22
CA ARG A 72 3.65 -17.14 0.46
C ARG A 72 4.77 -18.04 1.00
N GLY A 73 4.58 -18.71 2.13
CA GLY A 73 5.61 -19.59 2.69
C GLY A 73 6.62 -18.89 3.59
N ARG A 74 6.49 -17.58 3.86
CA ARG A 74 7.42 -16.86 4.75
C ARG A 74 7.28 -17.29 6.19
N ARG A 75 6.06 -17.65 6.61
CA ARG A 75 5.76 -18.22 7.94
C ARG A 75 5.44 -19.71 7.84
N LYS A 76 5.88 -20.53 8.79
CA LYS A 76 5.52 -21.96 8.85
C LYS A 76 4.14 -22.17 9.47
N GLU A 77 3.90 -21.48 10.58
CA GLU A 77 2.67 -21.56 11.36
C GLU A 77 1.65 -20.50 10.93
N PRO A 78 0.35 -20.81 10.97
CA PRO A 78 -0.70 -19.83 10.70
C PRO A 78 -0.74 -18.75 11.79
N PRO A 79 -1.16 -17.52 11.46
CA PRO A 79 -1.30 -16.47 12.45
C PRO A 79 -2.44 -16.76 13.44
N SER A 80 -2.31 -16.26 14.67
CA SER A 80 -3.37 -16.30 15.68
C SER A 80 -4.32 -15.11 15.51
N ILE A 81 -5.58 -15.29 15.89
CA ILE A 81 -6.61 -14.23 15.86
C ILE A 81 -6.20 -13.05 16.75
N GLU A 82 -5.59 -13.33 17.90
CA GLU A 82 -5.12 -12.30 18.83
C GLU A 82 -3.97 -11.46 18.22
N GLU A 83 -3.09 -12.10 17.45
CA GLU A 83 -2.00 -11.42 16.75
C GLU A 83 -2.56 -10.44 15.71
N LEU A 84 -3.58 -10.87 14.95
CA LEU A 84 -4.23 -10.05 13.93
C LEU A 84 -4.85 -8.79 14.57
N LEU A 85 -5.64 -8.97 15.63
CA LEU A 85 -6.28 -7.86 16.35
C LEU A 85 -5.26 -6.89 16.96
N LYS A 86 -4.15 -7.41 17.50
CA LYS A 86 -3.07 -6.57 18.03
C LYS A 86 -2.41 -5.74 16.93
N ASN A 87 -2.17 -6.34 15.77
CA ASN A 87 -1.52 -5.67 14.64
C ASN A 87 -2.44 -4.62 14.00
N GLU A 88 -3.74 -4.87 13.95
CA GLU A 88 -4.74 -3.88 13.52
C GLU A 88 -4.71 -2.63 14.39
N ARG A 89 -4.81 -2.82 15.72
CA ARG A 89 -4.70 -1.71 16.69
C ARG A 89 -3.39 -0.95 16.52
N TYR A 90 -2.29 -1.67 16.35
CA TYR A 90 -0.98 -1.06 16.13
C TYR A 90 -0.93 -0.21 14.84
N ARG A 91 -1.56 -0.66 13.74
CA ARG A 91 -1.66 0.12 12.50
C ARG A 91 -2.51 1.37 12.70
N GLU A 92 -3.61 1.29 13.44
CA GLU A 92 -4.45 2.45 13.77
C GLU A 92 -3.68 3.46 14.61
N GLU A 93 -2.96 3.01 15.64
CA GLU A 93 -2.11 3.88 16.45
C GLU A 93 -1.03 4.58 15.63
N ILE A 94 -0.36 3.87 14.71
CA ILE A 94 0.65 4.48 13.83
C ILE A 94 0.00 5.55 12.95
N LYS A 95 -1.19 5.31 12.40
CA LYS A 95 -1.87 6.29 11.55
C LYS A 95 -2.19 7.57 12.32
N VAL A 96 -2.63 7.46 13.57
CA VAL A 96 -2.87 8.62 14.44
C VAL A 96 -1.55 9.36 14.72
N LYS A 97 -0.51 8.63 15.16
CA LYS A 97 0.80 9.22 15.44
C LYS A 97 1.43 9.88 14.22
N ALA A 98 1.25 9.31 13.03
CA ALA A 98 1.76 9.88 11.78
C ALA A 98 1.10 11.24 11.48
N LYS A 99 -0.23 11.35 11.63
CA LYS A 99 -0.94 12.61 11.48
C LYS A 99 -0.46 13.67 12.48
N ASP A 100 -0.31 13.29 13.74
CA ASP A 100 0.19 14.21 14.77
C ASP A 100 1.61 14.73 14.45
N VAL A 101 2.45 13.88 13.87
CA VAL A 101 3.81 14.26 13.45
C VAL A 101 3.77 15.18 12.23
N GLU A 102 2.92 14.89 11.24
CA GLU A 102 2.72 15.75 10.07
C GLU A 102 2.20 17.14 10.45
N GLU A 103 1.25 17.23 11.38
CA GLU A 103 0.74 18.51 11.88
C GLU A 103 1.82 19.32 12.61
N LYS A 104 2.65 18.67 13.41
CA LYS A 104 3.78 19.33 14.07
C LYS A 104 4.84 19.80 13.07
N ASP A 105 5.18 18.96 12.11
CA ASP A 105 6.15 19.27 11.06
C ASP A 105 5.68 20.43 10.18
N THR A 106 4.41 20.43 9.77
CA THR A 106 3.82 21.55 9.03
C THR A 106 3.79 22.85 9.83
N ALA A 107 3.48 22.80 11.13
CA ALA A 107 3.50 23.97 12.01
C ALA A 107 4.92 24.52 12.22
N VAL A 108 5.93 23.65 12.39
CA VAL A 108 7.34 24.05 12.49
C VAL A 108 7.79 24.68 11.18
N ARG A 109 7.51 24.04 10.05
CA ARG A 109 7.83 24.54 8.72
C ARG A 109 7.19 25.91 8.45
N ALA A 110 5.95 26.13 8.88
CA ALA A 110 5.27 27.42 8.75
C ALA A 110 5.97 28.54 9.56
N LYS A 111 6.48 28.23 10.75
CA LYS A 111 7.28 29.18 11.55
C LYS A 111 8.63 29.46 10.89
N GLU A 112 9.32 28.43 10.42
CA GLU A 112 10.59 28.58 9.70
C GLU A 112 10.45 29.44 8.43
N TYR A 113 9.33 29.32 7.72
CA TYR A 113 9.00 30.20 6.60
C TYR A 113 8.75 31.65 7.04
N ALA A 114 8.04 31.87 8.15
CA ALA A 114 7.79 33.20 8.69
C ALA A 114 9.08 33.89 9.17
N GLU A 115 9.99 33.13 9.77
CA GLU A 115 11.32 33.59 10.21
C GLU A 115 12.31 33.73 9.05
N GLY A 116 11.99 33.19 7.86
CA GLY A 116 12.83 33.26 6.68
C GLY A 116 14.06 32.35 6.72
N LEU A 117 14.09 31.37 7.65
CA LEU A 117 15.17 30.39 7.77
C LEU A 117 15.14 29.36 6.63
N VAL A 118 13.95 29.06 6.12
CA VAL A 118 13.73 28.12 5.02
C VAL A 118 13.17 28.87 3.81
N ALA A 119 13.80 28.67 2.64
CA ALA A 119 13.33 29.27 1.40
C ALA A 119 12.02 28.61 0.95
N THR A 120 10.98 29.41 0.71
CA THR A 120 9.77 28.93 0.05
C THR A 120 10.12 28.44 -1.35
N PRO A 121 9.66 27.24 -1.77
CA PRO A 121 9.79 26.84 -3.17
C PRO A 121 9.08 27.90 -4.01
N SER A 122 9.82 28.60 -4.86
CA SER A 122 9.18 29.51 -5.81
C SER A 122 8.50 28.63 -6.85
N GLN A 123 7.23 28.92 -7.18
CA GLN A 123 6.57 28.23 -8.28
C GLN A 123 7.26 28.64 -9.58
N THR A 124 8.22 27.84 -10.03
CA THR A 124 8.76 27.94 -11.39
C THR A 124 7.71 27.39 -12.35
N VAL A 125 7.32 28.20 -13.33
CA VAL A 125 6.28 27.84 -14.31
C VAL A 125 6.82 26.92 -15.42
N ALA A 126 8.12 26.56 -15.39
CA ALA A 126 8.72 25.66 -16.35
C ALA A 126 8.13 24.25 -16.21
N LYS A 127 7.20 23.89 -17.11
CA LYS A 127 6.56 22.57 -17.16
C LYS A 127 7.31 21.67 -18.13
N GLY A 128 8.08 20.72 -17.63
CA GLY A 128 8.82 19.73 -18.43
C GLY A 128 9.56 18.69 -17.59
N HIS A 129 10.10 17.64 -18.23
CA HIS A 129 10.87 16.57 -17.56
C HIS A 129 12.15 17.07 -16.86
N ALA A 130 12.61 18.30 -17.17
CA ALA A 130 13.80 18.93 -16.59
C ALA A 130 13.46 20.12 -15.67
N ALA A 131 12.20 20.25 -15.23
CA ALA A 131 11.80 21.31 -14.32
C ALA A 131 12.47 21.14 -12.95
N ALA A 132 13.41 22.04 -12.62
CA ALA A 132 14.02 22.11 -11.30
C ALA A 132 13.19 23.02 -10.38
N THR A 133 13.05 22.61 -9.12
CA THR A 133 12.53 23.49 -8.07
C THR A 133 13.56 24.59 -7.81
N SER A 134 13.25 25.84 -8.16
CA SER A 134 14.10 26.97 -7.77
C SER A 134 13.63 27.53 -6.43
N PHE A 135 14.59 27.75 -5.54
CA PHE A 135 14.37 28.30 -4.21
C PHE A 135 14.67 29.80 -4.23
N GLY A 136 13.74 30.62 -3.76
CA GLY A 136 13.90 32.08 -3.76
C GLY A 136 12.57 32.83 -3.81
N LYS A 137 12.61 34.15 -3.68
CA LYS A 137 11.42 34.99 -3.96
C LYS A 137 11.21 35.01 -5.47
N PRO A 138 9.96 34.85 -5.98
CA PRO A 138 9.69 34.98 -7.41
C PRO A 138 10.14 36.38 -7.86
N GLN A 139 11.19 36.44 -8.68
CA GLN A 139 11.61 37.69 -9.30
C GLN A 139 10.63 37.96 -10.44
N ILE A 140 9.73 38.92 -10.21
CA ILE A 140 8.80 39.40 -11.23
C ILE A 140 9.63 40.27 -12.18
N SER A 141 9.86 39.81 -13.42
CA SER A 141 10.55 40.60 -14.44
C SER A 141 9.59 41.54 -15.17
N GLU A 142 10.06 42.74 -15.49
CA GLU A 142 9.33 43.68 -16.36
C GLU A 142 9.32 43.20 -17.82
N GLU A 143 10.36 42.47 -18.22
CA GLU A 143 10.51 41.95 -19.57
C GLU A 143 9.69 40.65 -19.75
N PRO A 144 8.89 40.53 -20.83
CA PRO A 144 8.16 39.32 -21.13
C PRO A 144 9.15 38.21 -21.52
N THR A 145 8.98 37.03 -20.94
CA THR A 145 9.84 35.88 -21.24
C THR A 145 9.01 34.81 -21.95
N SER A 146 9.50 34.34 -23.10
CA SER A 146 8.90 33.21 -23.84
C SER A 146 9.79 31.99 -23.70
N THR A 147 9.27 30.90 -23.11
CA THR A 147 9.98 29.61 -23.06
C THR A 147 9.17 28.56 -23.82
N ALA A 148 9.72 28.10 -24.95
CA ALA A 148 9.09 27.16 -25.88
C ALA A 148 7.63 27.57 -26.23
N ASN A 149 6.64 26.87 -25.67
CA ASN A 149 5.21 27.10 -25.94
C ASN A 149 4.50 27.95 -24.88
N THR A 150 5.20 28.52 -23.90
CA THR A 150 4.60 29.32 -22.83
C THR A 150 5.15 30.74 -22.83
N PHE A 151 4.27 31.72 -23.03
CA PHE A 151 4.56 33.14 -22.94
C PHE A 151 4.22 33.63 -21.53
N GLN A 152 5.19 34.22 -20.82
CA GLN A 152 4.96 34.93 -19.56
C GLN A 152 4.96 36.44 -19.82
N PRO A 153 3.82 37.13 -19.65
CA PRO A 153 3.79 38.58 -19.76
C PRO A 153 4.59 39.21 -18.61
N GLY A 154 5.43 40.19 -18.93
CA GLY A 154 6.12 40.99 -17.92
C GLY A 154 5.13 41.81 -17.10
N SER A 155 5.43 42.02 -15.81
CA SER A 155 4.59 42.85 -14.94
C SER A 155 5.04 44.30 -15.02
N TRP A 156 4.12 45.20 -15.37
CA TRP A 156 4.39 46.63 -15.37
C TRP A 156 4.58 47.16 -13.94
N MET A 157 5.69 47.84 -13.66
CA MET A 157 5.95 48.49 -12.38
C MET A 157 5.87 50.03 -12.53
N PRO A 158 4.97 50.72 -11.79
CA PRO A 158 4.88 52.18 -11.85
C PRO A 158 6.17 52.81 -11.29
N ASN A 159 6.73 53.76 -12.04
CA ASN A 159 7.94 54.47 -11.65
C ASN A 159 7.70 55.27 -10.36
N LYS A 160 8.51 55.05 -9.32
CA LYS A 160 8.40 55.80 -8.06
C LYS A 160 9.06 57.16 -8.26
N LYS A 161 8.25 58.23 -8.24
CA LYS A 161 8.73 59.62 -8.21
C LYS A 161 9.47 59.93 -6.92
#